data_AF-A0A117I6Y2-F1
#
_entry.id   AF-A0A117I6Y2-F1
#
_cell.length_a   1.000
_cell.length_b   1.000
_cell.length_c   1.000
_cell.angle_alpha   90.00
_cell.angle_beta   90.00
_cell.angle_gamma   90.00
#
_symmetry.space_group_name_H-M   'P 1'
#
loop_
_entity.id
_entity.type
_entity.pdbx_description
1 polymer ?
#
loop_
_entity_poly.entity_id
_entity_poly.type
_entity_poly.pdbx_seq_one_letter_code
_entity_poly.pdbx_strand_id
1 'polypeptide(L)'
;MPEIGSRQRNLPAPPRVVFGDLVSPRSAGIRPWLNLLDDEVAPEVLESEEPGRVVWSSLWPRRADTLIIFERARGGAGGGTDLRWTLTVDEPAPGESMTGHMRRRINTLIHANLRYTYGQ
;
A
#
# COMPACT_ATOMS: atom_id res chain seq x y z
N MET A 1 -18.50 -1.40 2.00
CA MET A 1 -17.16 -1.99 1.84
C MET A 1 -16.61 -2.42 3.19
N PRO A 2 -16.66 -3.70 3.57
CA PRO A 2 -15.95 -4.20 4.76
C PRO A 2 -14.43 -4.01 4.66
N GLU A 3 -13.79 -3.71 5.79
CA GLU A 3 -12.34 -3.84 5.95
C GLU A 3 -11.98 -5.33 6.02
N ILE A 4 -11.12 -5.76 5.11
CA ILE A 4 -10.58 -7.12 5.12
C ILE A 4 -9.12 -7.14 5.51
N GLY A 5 -8.54 -6.04 6.00
CA GLY A 5 -7.23 -6.04 6.66
C GLY A 5 -6.66 -4.66 6.81
N SER A 6 -5.90 -4.46 7.89
CA SER A 6 -5.11 -3.24 8.11
C SER A 6 -3.78 -3.59 8.77
N ARG A 7 -2.74 -2.82 8.46
CA ARG A 7 -1.47 -2.90 9.18
C ARG A 7 -0.78 -1.55 9.19
N GLN A 8 -0.23 -1.22 10.35
CA GLN A 8 0.64 -0.07 10.54
C GLN A 8 2.10 -0.51 10.73
N ARG A 9 3.02 0.20 10.09
CA ARG A 9 4.45 0.08 10.37
C ARG A 9 5.18 1.37 10.03
N ASN A 10 6.25 1.65 10.77
CA ASN A 10 7.16 2.73 10.46
C ASN A 10 7.95 2.44 9.17
N LEU A 11 8.07 3.43 8.30
CA LEU A 11 9.03 3.51 7.19
C LEU A 11 10.11 4.54 7.54
N PRO A 12 11.39 4.27 7.25
CA PRO A 12 12.50 5.13 7.67
C PRO A 12 12.51 6.50 6.96
N ALA A 13 11.86 6.63 5.80
CA ALA A 13 11.83 7.88 5.05
C ALA A 13 10.83 8.89 5.61
N PRO A 14 11.08 10.20 5.44
CA PRO A 14 10.14 11.26 5.84
C PRO A 14 8.81 11.18 5.10
N PRO A 15 7.71 11.72 5.66
CA PRO A 15 6.37 11.61 5.08
C PRO A 15 6.31 12.03 3.62
N ARG A 16 6.81 13.21 3.26
CA ARG A 16 6.83 13.70 1.88
C ARG A 16 7.44 12.71 0.87
N VAL A 17 8.46 11.96 1.27
CA VAL A 17 9.13 10.97 0.39
C VAL A 17 8.25 9.74 0.24
N VAL A 18 7.72 9.22 1.36
CA VAL A 18 6.80 8.08 1.35
C VAL A 18 5.55 8.39 0.52
N PHE A 19 4.94 9.55 0.73
CA PHE A 19 3.78 10.00 -0.03
C PHE A 19 4.09 10.17 -1.51
N GLY A 20 5.23 10.75 -1.88
CA GLY A 20 5.66 10.85 -3.28
C GLY A 20 5.80 9.48 -3.94
N ASP A 21 6.36 8.49 -3.24
CA ASP A 21 6.44 7.11 -3.77
C ASP A 21 5.06 6.45 -3.89
N LEU A 22 4.11 6.74 -3.00
CA LEU A 22 2.73 6.21 -3.07
C LEU A 22 1.89 6.88 -4.16
N VAL A 23 2.06 8.19 -4.39
CA VAL A 23 1.35 8.93 -5.45
C VAL A 23 1.93 8.62 -6.84
N SER A 24 3.16 8.12 -6.91
CA SER A 24 3.78 7.67 -8.16
C SER A 24 4.41 6.29 -7.98
N PRO A 25 3.60 5.21 -7.94
CA PRO A 25 4.08 3.84 -7.77
C PRO A 25 4.95 3.42 -8.96
N ARG A 26 6.17 2.91 -8.71
CA ARG A 26 7.13 2.58 -9.76
C ARG A 26 7.40 1.08 -9.84
N SER A 27 6.96 0.46 -10.94
CA SER A 27 7.27 -0.93 -11.31
C SER A 27 8.51 -1.05 -12.21
N ALA A 28 8.95 0.04 -12.84
CA ALA A 28 10.13 0.08 -13.71
C ALA A 28 10.90 1.41 -13.57
N GLY A 29 12.10 1.48 -14.14
CA GLY A 29 12.93 2.68 -14.15
C GLY A 29 13.85 2.81 -12.92
N ILE A 30 14.08 4.04 -12.46
CA ILE A 30 14.99 4.31 -11.34
C ILE A 30 14.29 3.97 -10.02
N ARG A 31 14.94 3.13 -9.19
CA ARG A 31 14.44 2.69 -7.88
C ARG A 31 13.00 2.13 -7.97
N PRO A 32 12.78 1.07 -8.77
CA PRO A 32 11.49 0.39 -8.80
C PRO A 32 11.32 -0.39 -7.50
N TRP A 33 10.08 -0.47 -7.03
CA TRP A 33 9.73 -1.15 -5.79
C TRP A 33 8.39 -1.87 -5.86
N LEU A 34 7.52 -1.43 -6.77
CA LEU A 34 6.24 -2.06 -7.07
C LEU A 34 6.46 -3.29 -7.95
N ASN A 35 7.10 -4.31 -7.37
CA ASN A 35 7.35 -5.59 -8.02
C ASN A 35 6.04 -6.38 -8.06
N LEU A 36 5.26 -6.26 -9.13
CA LEU A 36 3.99 -6.95 -9.31
C LEU A 36 4.20 -8.41 -9.73
N LEU A 37 3.29 -9.29 -9.33
CA LEU A 37 3.20 -10.66 -9.88
C LEU A 37 2.50 -10.67 -11.24
N ASP A 38 2.58 -11.78 -11.97
CA ASP A 38 2.01 -11.92 -13.32
C ASP A 38 0.48 -11.75 -13.36
N ASP A 39 -0.20 -11.97 -12.23
CA ASP A 39 -1.64 -11.80 -12.06
C ASP A 39 -2.03 -10.49 -11.37
N GLU A 40 -1.08 -9.57 -11.18
CA GLU A 40 -1.26 -8.27 -10.55
C GLU A 40 -1.13 -7.12 -11.56
N VAL A 41 -1.87 -6.05 -11.32
CA VAL A 41 -1.83 -4.82 -12.12
C VAL A 41 -1.33 -3.65 -11.32
N ALA A 42 -0.74 -2.67 -12.01
CA ALA A 42 -0.33 -1.43 -11.36
C ALA A 42 -1.57 -0.68 -10.89
N PRO A 43 -1.57 -0.16 -9.64
CA PRO A 43 -2.71 0.57 -9.12
C PRO A 43 -2.79 1.95 -9.79
N GLU A 44 -4.02 2.40 -9.97
CA GLU A 44 -4.32 3.80 -10.25
C GLU A 44 -4.48 4.54 -8.91
N VAL A 45 -3.95 5.77 -8.82
CA VAL A 45 -4.15 6.62 -7.66
C VAL A 45 -5.49 7.32 -7.81
N LEU A 46 -6.48 6.87 -7.04
CA LEU A 46 -7.85 7.38 -7.09
C LEU A 46 -7.99 8.69 -6.30
N GLU A 47 -7.30 8.78 -5.17
CA GLU A 47 -7.29 9.97 -4.31
C GLU A 47 -5.89 10.20 -3.73
N SER A 48 -5.48 11.46 -3.59
CA SER A 48 -4.24 11.84 -2.94
C SER A 48 -4.41 13.15 -2.18
N GLU A 49 -4.27 13.10 -0.87
CA GLU A 49 -4.29 14.24 0.04
C GLU A 49 -2.98 14.30 0.83
N GLU A 50 -2.07 15.18 0.43
CA GLU A 50 -0.79 15.31 1.11
C GLU A 50 -0.93 16.08 2.44
N PRO A 51 -0.24 15.69 3.53
CA PRO A 51 0.61 14.49 3.74
C PRO A 51 -0.12 13.43 4.58
N GLY A 52 -1.38 13.16 4.25
CA GLY A 52 -2.31 12.43 5.11
C GLY A 52 -2.80 11.11 4.54
N ARG A 53 -3.21 11.09 3.26
CA ARG A 53 -3.94 9.97 2.68
C ARG A 53 -3.67 9.75 1.19
N VAL A 54 -3.56 8.50 0.76
CA VAL A 54 -3.52 8.09 -0.65
C VAL A 54 -4.43 6.89 -0.81
N VAL A 55 -5.26 6.87 -1.85
CA VAL A 55 -6.12 5.72 -2.18
C VAL A 55 -5.70 5.15 -3.52
N TRP A 56 -5.41 3.86 -3.52
CA TRP A 56 -5.14 3.09 -4.73
C TRP A 56 -6.36 2.27 -5.13
N SER A 57 -6.53 2.10 -6.44
CA SER A 57 -7.38 1.06 -7.00
C SER A 57 -6.81 -0.34 -6.73
N SER A 58 -7.56 -1.36 -7.14
CA SER A 58 -7.17 -2.74 -6.94
C SER A 58 -5.88 -3.12 -7.66
N LEU A 59 -5.07 -3.96 -7.01
CA LEU A 59 -3.93 -4.64 -7.64
C LEU A 59 -4.35 -5.94 -8.35
N TRP A 60 -5.58 -6.43 -8.11
CA TRP A 60 -6.01 -7.76 -8.56
C TRP A 60 -7.19 -7.63 -9.52
N PRO A 61 -7.02 -7.99 -10.80
CA PRO A 61 -8.13 -7.97 -11.78
C PRO A 61 -9.34 -8.80 -11.33
N ARG A 62 -9.11 -9.91 -10.61
CA ARG A 62 -10.18 -10.77 -10.08
C ARG A 62 -10.97 -10.14 -8.91
N ARG A 63 -10.46 -9.06 -8.34
CA ARG A 63 -11.04 -8.29 -7.24
C ARG A 63 -10.87 -6.80 -7.51
N ALA A 64 -11.33 -6.35 -8.68
CA ALA A 64 -11.26 -4.95 -9.11
C ALA A 64 -12.04 -3.98 -8.19
N ASP A 65 -12.91 -4.52 -7.35
CA ASP A 65 -13.72 -3.86 -6.32
C ASP A 65 -12.93 -3.48 -5.06
N THR A 66 -11.65 -3.84 -4.96
CA THR A 66 -10.87 -3.52 -3.75
C THR A 66 -10.24 -2.15 -3.81
N LEU A 67 -10.17 -1.50 -2.65
CA LEU A 67 -9.44 -0.25 -2.45
C LEU A 67 -8.35 -0.44 -1.42
N ILE A 68 -7.19 0.16 -1.67
CA ILE A 68 -6.07 0.18 -0.73
C ILE A 68 -5.87 1.62 -0.27
N ILE A 69 -6.18 1.87 0.99
CA ILE A 69 -6.13 3.18 1.61
C ILE A 69 -4.85 3.26 2.44
N PHE A 70 -4.00 4.23 2.12
CA PHE A 70 -2.81 4.56 2.86
C PHE A 70 -3.07 5.81 3.69
N GLU A 71 -2.75 5.74 4.97
CA GLU A 71 -2.90 6.87 5.88
C GLU A 71 -1.68 6.99 6.76
N ARG A 72 -1.31 8.24 7.08
CA ARG A 72 -0.32 8.50 8.11
C ARG A 72 -0.94 8.31 9.50
N ALA A 73 -0.38 7.42 10.31
CA ALA A 73 -0.73 7.32 11.71
C ALA A 73 -0.14 8.48 12.51
N ARG A 74 -0.91 9.04 13.45
CA ARG A 74 -0.42 10.08 14.38
C ARG A 74 0.42 9.42 15.48
N GLY A 75 1.51 10.08 15.90
CA GLY A 75 2.18 9.75 17.16
C GLY A 75 3.52 8.98 17.08
N GLY A 76 4.21 8.98 15.95
CA GLY A 76 5.57 8.43 15.88
C GLY A 76 6.57 9.22 16.72
N ALA A 77 7.15 8.59 17.75
CA ALA A 77 8.17 9.19 18.63
C ALA A 77 9.58 9.23 18.00
N GLY A 78 9.75 8.76 16.77
CA GLY A 78 11.03 8.67 16.05
C GLY A 78 10.99 9.31 14.67
N GLY A 79 12.15 9.38 14.01
CA GLY A 79 12.25 9.78 12.60
C GLY A 79 11.50 8.81 11.67
N GLY A 80 11.07 9.29 10.50
CA GLY A 80 10.39 8.49 9.49
C GLY A 80 8.88 8.76 9.37
N THR A 81 8.14 7.75 8.89
CA THR A 81 6.70 7.82 8.61
C THR A 81 6.00 6.56 9.12
N ASP A 82 5.10 6.71 10.09
CA ASP A 82 4.19 5.63 10.46
C ASP A 82 3.07 5.55 9.43
N LEU A 83 3.17 4.56 8.54
CA LEU A 83 2.22 4.33 7.48
C LEU A 83 1.29 3.20 7.89
N ARG A 84 -0.02 3.45 7.80
CA ARG A 84 -1.06 2.43 7.87
C ARG A 84 -1.60 2.19 6.48
N TRP A 85 -1.71 0.94 6.07
CA TRP A 85 -2.53 0.56 4.94
C TRP A 85 -3.79 -0.15 5.44
N THR A 86 -4.90 0.08 4.77
CA THR A 86 -6.19 -0.58 4.99
C THR A 86 -6.71 -1.08 3.65
N LEU A 87 -7.11 -2.35 3.59
CA LEU A 87 -7.67 -3.00 2.42
C LEU A 87 -9.17 -3.20 2.63
N THR A 88 -9.98 -2.60 1.76
CA THR A 88 -11.43 -2.76 1.75
C THR A 88 -11.87 -3.42 0.44
N VAL A 89 -13.01 -4.11 0.48
CA VAL A 89 -13.57 -4.84 -0.67
C VAL A 89 -15.09 -4.71 -0.64
N ASP A 90 -15.77 -4.90 -1.76
CA ASP A 90 -17.22 -5.04 -1.78
C ASP A 90 -17.65 -6.44 -1.29
N GLU A 91 -18.90 -6.54 -0.87
CA GLU A 91 -19.46 -7.84 -0.52
C GLU A 91 -19.81 -8.65 -1.78
N PRO A 92 -19.59 -9.98 -1.78
CA PRO A 92 -19.12 -10.77 -0.65
C PRO A 92 -17.59 -10.72 -0.49
N ALA A 93 -17.16 -10.61 0.78
CA ALA A 93 -15.75 -10.66 1.14
C ALA A 93 -15.10 -11.96 0.62
N PRO A 94 -13.84 -11.91 0.14
CA PRO A 94 -13.13 -13.10 -0.29
C PRO A 94 -12.87 -14.05 0.88
N GLY A 95 -12.80 -15.35 0.58
CA GLY A 95 -12.45 -16.37 1.57
C GLY A 95 -11.10 -16.10 2.23
N GLU A 96 -10.87 -16.68 3.41
CA GLU A 96 -9.71 -16.38 4.25
C GLU A 96 -8.36 -16.56 3.55
N SER A 97 -8.21 -17.59 2.70
CA SER A 97 -6.96 -17.83 1.97
C SER A 97 -6.60 -16.68 1.02
N MET A 98 -7.59 -16.17 0.27
CA MET A 98 -7.39 -15.04 -0.65
C MET A 98 -7.14 -13.75 0.14
N THR A 99 -7.93 -13.51 1.19
CA THR A 99 -7.74 -12.37 2.09
C THR A 99 -6.32 -12.36 2.70
N GLY A 100 -5.85 -13.51 3.17
CA GLY A 100 -4.49 -13.68 3.70
C GLY A 100 -3.41 -13.39 2.66
N HIS A 101 -3.61 -13.87 1.42
CA HIS A 101 -2.71 -13.59 0.30
C HIS A 101 -2.62 -12.09 0.00
N MET A 102 -3.76 -11.41 -0.15
CA MET A 102 -3.82 -9.97 -0.44
C MET A 102 -3.13 -9.13 0.64
N ARG A 103 -3.40 -9.41 1.93
CA ARG A 103 -2.73 -8.76 3.07
C ARG A 103 -1.21 -8.97 3.04
N ARG A 104 -0.77 -10.19 2.75
CA ARG A 104 0.67 -10.50 2.66
C ARG A 104 1.31 -9.73 1.53
N ARG A 105 0.64 -9.62 0.39
CA ARG A 105 1.16 -8.91 -0.78
C ARG A 105 1.39 -7.42 -0.51
N ILE A 106 0.40 -6.72 0.03
CA ILE A 106 0.55 -5.29 0.37
C ILE A 106 1.70 -5.10 1.36
N ASN A 107 1.84 -6.00 2.35
CA ASN A 107 2.98 -5.97 3.26
C ASN A 107 4.32 -6.15 2.56
N THR A 108 4.43 -7.02 1.56
CA THR A 108 5.67 -7.18 0.79
C THR A 108 5.97 -5.92 -0.03
N LEU A 109 4.99 -5.39 -0.76
CA LEU A 109 5.20 -4.19 -1.58
C LEU A 109 5.63 -2.98 -0.73
N ILE A 110 4.95 -2.74 0.39
CA ILE A 110 5.13 -1.52 1.18
C ILE A 110 6.18 -1.68 2.27
N HIS A 111 6.10 -2.75 3.06
CA HIS A 111 6.94 -2.92 4.25
C HIS A 111 8.21 -3.74 3.99
N ALA A 112 8.39 -4.30 2.79
CA ALA A 112 9.66 -4.90 2.35
C ALA A 112 10.24 -4.12 1.16
N ASN A 113 9.60 -4.11 0.00
CA ASN A 113 10.20 -3.55 -1.22
C ASN A 113 10.38 -2.03 -1.12
N LEU A 114 9.32 -1.27 -0.85
CA LEU A 114 9.42 0.18 -0.70
C LEU A 114 10.36 0.53 0.45
N ARG A 115 10.25 -0.17 1.59
CA ARG A 115 11.16 0.02 2.72
C ARG A 115 12.64 -0.17 2.33
N TYR A 116 12.96 -1.19 1.54
CA TYR A 116 14.32 -1.49 1.09
C TYR A 116 14.93 -0.36 0.29
N THR A 117 14.11 0.28 -0.54
CA THR A 117 14.55 1.42 -1.33
C THR A 117 14.91 2.68 -0.51
N TYR A 118 14.69 2.68 0.80
CA TYR A 118 15.17 3.71 1.72
C TYR A 118 16.48 3.33 2.46
N GLY A 119 17.14 2.23 2.07
CA GLY A 119 18.42 1.80 2.64
C GLY A 119 18.31 0.88 3.86
N GLN A 120 17.33 -0.04 3.86
CA GLN A 120 17.10 -1.02 4.93
C GLN A 120 16.98 -2.44 4.37
#